data_AF-A0A6B2CN78-F1
#
_entry.id   AF-A0A6B2CN78-F1
#
_cell.length_a   1.000
_cell.length_b   1.000
_cell.length_c   1.000
_cell.angle_alpha   90.00
_cell.angle_beta   90.00
_cell.angle_gamma   90.00
#
_symmetry.space_group_name_H-M   'P 1'
#
loop_
_entity.id
_entity.type
_entity.pdbx_description
1 polymer ?
#
loop_
_entity_poly.entity_id
_entity_poly.type
_entity_poly.pdbx_seq_one_letter_code
_entity_poly.pdbx_strand_id
1 'polypeptide(L)'
;MAQVRIRLLGALKERTNGKQEVWVEARSWSEALRALLASYPQLSVAVDDRGRPRPGFLVFVDGVDCRLLDEGAPANEVDLLPVNHGGVEFRFVTWNDVEEAIRRIADKIQASSFKPEVIVGVMRGGIIPGRLLADRLGIEDIGVIEVKLYISAGQRGERPYLRQPLTLSIKDKRVLLVDDVSDSGLTLQFSVQALSLYMPAEIKTATLYIKPWTKYVPDYYAEQVNEWVIFPWETEEFEREYRTHR
;
A
#
# COMPACT_ATOMS: atom_id res chain seq x y z
N MET A 1 24.86 32.66 -7.44
CA MET A 1 24.31 31.31 -7.29
C MET A 1 25.27 30.38 -8.00
N ALA A 2 25.49 29.18 -7.47
CA ALA A 2 26.32 28.16 -8.09
C ALA A 2 25.44 27.13 -8.78
N GLN A 3 25.98 26.47 -9.80
CA GLN A 3 25.30 25.36 -10.44
C GLN A 3 25.50 24.11 -9.58
N VAL A 4 24.41 23.55 -9.04
CA VAL A 4 24.42 22.38 -8.16
C VAL A 4 23.90 21.17 -8.93
N ARG A 5 24.65 20.07 -8.89
CA ARG A 5 24.23 18.78 -9.43
C ARG A 5 23.43 18.01 -8.40
N ILE A 6 22.20 17.62 -8.74
CA ILE A 6 21.37 16.78 -7.88
C ILE A 6 21.24 15.41 -8.52
N ARG A 7 21.71 14.35 -7.84
CA ARG A 7 21.53 12.96 -8.28
C ARG A 7 20.35 12.32 -7.55
N LEU A 8 19.46 11.70 -8.32
CA LEU A 8 18.27 11.01 -7.83
C LEU A 8 18.48 9.50 -7.92
N LEU A 9 18.39 8.82 -6.78
CA LEU A 9 18.67 7.39 -6.68
C LEU A 9 17.39 6.58 -6.44
N GLY A 10 17.43 5.29 -6.81
CA GLY A 10 16.30 4.37 -6.66
C GLY A 10 15.01 4.85 -7.36
N ALA A 11 13.87 4.67 -6.68
CA ALA A 11 12.54 5.02 -7.19
C ALA A 11 12.32 6.52 -7.46
N LEU A 12 13.21 7.39 -6.99
CA LEU A 12 13.12 8.84 -7.24
C LEU A 12 13.31 9.21 -8.71
N LYS A 13 13.99 8.35 -9.48
CA LYS A 13 14.18 8.53 -10.92
C LYS A 13 12.86 8.48 -11.68
N GLU A 14 11.94 7.61 -11.26
CA GLU A 14 10.61 7.45 -11.87
C GLU A 14 9.76 8.70 -11.65
N ARG A 15 9.97 9.38 -10.51
CA ARG A 15 9.30 10.63 -10.16
C ARG A 15 9.85 11.84 -10.92
N THR A 16 10.85 11.70 -11.78
CA THR A 16 11.38 12.81 -12.60
C THR A 16 11.43 12.48 -14.08
N ASN A 17 10.43 11.72 -14.55
CA ASN A 17 10.35 11.24 -15.94
C ASN A 17 11.62 10.48 -16.37
N GLY A 18 12.23 9.73 -15.44
CA GLY A 18 13.43 8.94 -15.66
C GLY A 18 14.75 9.69 -15.53
N LYS A 19 14.75 10.99 -15.21
CA LYS A 19 15.98 11.75 -15.02
C LYS A 19 16.73 11.29 -13.78
N GLN A 20 18.00 10.95 -13.97
CA GLN A 20 18.87 10.53 -12.86
C GLN A 20 19.65 11.69 -12.26
N GLU A 21 19.81 12.76 -13.03
CA GLU A 21 20.54 13.96 -12.62
C GLU A 21 19.74 15.20 -13.03
N VAL A 22 19.70 16.19 -12.14
CA VAL A 22 19.08 17.50 -12.37
C VAL A 22 20.07 18.57 -11.95
N TRP A 23 20.18 19.61 -12.77
CA TRP A 23 21.00 20.78 -12.45
C TRP A 23 20.11 21.93 -12.03
N VAL A 24 20.45 22.60 -10.93
CA VAL A 24 19.73 23.78 -10.42
C VAL A 24 20.72 24.87 -10.04
N GLU A 25 20.27 26.13 -10.05
CA GLU A 25 21.03 27.24 -9.48
C GLU A 25 20.62 27.46 -8.03
N ALA A 26 21.58 27.44 -7.11
CA ALA A 26 21.34 27.64 -5.70
C ALA A 26 22.57 28.19 -4.97
N ARG A 27 22.39 28.71 -3.76
CA ARG A 27 23.48 29.15 -2.86
C ARG A 27 23.78 28.12 -1.78
N SER A 28 22.84 27.24 -1.47
CA SER A 28 22.98 26.15 -0.49
C SER A 28 22.32 24.87 -0.96
N TRP A 29 22.62 23.75 -0.29
CA TRP A 29 21.97 22.47 -0.57
C TRP A 29 20.45 22.50 -0.33
N SER A 30 19.99 23.19 0.72
CA SER A 30 18.56 23.29 1.03
C SER A 30 17.81 24.12 -0.02
N GLU A 31 18.44 25.19 -0.52
CA GLU A 31 17.90 25.97 -1.64
C GLU A 31 17.89 25.14 -2.94
N ALA A 32 18.92 24.33 -3.19
CA ALA A 32 18.96 23.42 -4.34
C ALA A 32 17.81 22.41 -4.31
N LEU A 33 17.50 21.83 -3.14
CA LEU A 33 16.38 20.92 -2.97
C LEU A 33 15.01 21.61 -3.12
N ARG A 34 14.87 22.87 -2.68
CA ARG A 34 13.65 23.67 -2.97
C ARG A 34 13.49 23.95 -4.46
N ALA A 35 14.57 24.30 -5.16
CA ALA A 35 14.55 24.54 -6.61
C ALA A 35 14.21 23.26 -7.39
N LEU A 36 14.71 22.11 -6.93
CA LEU A 36 14.33 20.80 -7.43
C LEU A 36 12.82 20.54 -7.23
N LEU A 37 12.31 20.76 -6.02
CA LEU A 37 10.90 20.54 -5.69
C LEU A 37 9.97 21.43 -6.51
N ALA A 38 10.37 22.67 -6.79
CA ALA A 38 9.62 23.58 -7.67
C ALA A 38 9.53 23.05 -9.12
N SER A 39 10.57 22.37 -9.60
CA SER A 39 10.62 21.78 -10.95
C SER A 39 9.92 20.41 -11.02
N TYR A 40 9.89 19.67 -9.91
CA TYR A 40 9.31 18.33 -9.80
C TYR A 40 8.47 18.20 -8.52
N PRO A 41 7.24 18.76 -8.49
CA PRO A 41 6.38 18.78 -7.29
C PRO A 41 6.11 17.40 -6.68
N GLN A 42 6.13 16.34 -7.47
CA GLN A 42 6.00 14.93 -7.07
C GLN A 42 7.13 14.41 -6.17
N LEU A 43 8.24 15.17 -6.05
CA LEU A 43 9.30 14.91 -5.07
C LEU A 43 8.97 15.44 -3.68
N SER A 44 7.78 16.02 -3.47
CA SER A 44 7.29 16.44 -2.14
C SER A 44 7.23 15.30 -1.13
N VAL A 45 7.19 14.04 -1.61
CA VAL A 45 7.30 12.84 -0.76
C VAL A 45 8.69 12.68 -0.13
N ALA A 46 9.72 13.23 -0.77
CA ALA A 46 11.12 13.05 -0.39
C ALA A 46 11.73 14.27 0.28
N VAL A 47 11.24 15.47 -0.06
CA VAL A 47 11.72 16.75 0.44
C VAL A 47 10.53 17.63 0.83
N ASP A 48 10.61 18.32 1.97
CA ASP A 48 9.60 19.30 2.38
C ASP A 48 9.74 20.67 1.66
N ASP A 49 8.81 21.58 1.94
CA ASP A 49 8.78 22.93 1.36
C ASP A 49 9.97 23.81 1.78
N ARG A 50 10.67 23.43 2.86
CA ARG A 50 11.89 24.10 3.33
C ARG A 50 13.15 23.57 2.68
N GLY A 51 13.07 22.46 1.93
CA GLY A 51 14.23 21.81 1.32
C GLY A 51 14.90 20.80 2.24
N ARG A 52 14.20 20.29 3.26
CA ARG A 52 14.70 19.24 4.17
C ARG A 52 14.26 17.86 3.70
N PRO A 53 15.11 16.83 3.81
CA PRO A 53 14.68 15.46 3.52
C PRO A 53 13.61 14.99 4.49
N ARG A 54 12.59 14.30 3.95
CA ARG A 54 11.55 13.63 4.74
C ARG A 54 12.03 12.28 5.28
N PRO A 55 11.41 11.75 6.34
CA PRO A 55 11.71 10.40 6.84
C PRO A 55 11.69 9.35 5.73
N GLY A 56 12.67 8.44 5.74
CA GLY A 56 12.83 7.41 4.71
C GLY A 56 13.70 7.82 3.52
N PHE A 57 14.19 9.07 3.50
CA PHE A 57 15.16 9.57 2.53
C PHE A 57 16.41 10.09 3.22
N LEU A 58 17.56 9.85 2.61
CA LEU A 58 18.81 10.52 2.98
C LEU A 58 19.22 11.51 1.90
N VAL A 59 19.88 12.56 2.36
CA VAL A 59 20.54 13.55 1.52
C VAL A 59 22.01 13.60 1.91
N PHE A 60 22.87 13.43 0.92
CA PHE A 60 24.30 13.71 1.05
C PHE A 60 24.64 14.97 0.26
N VAL A 61 25.44 15.84 0.83
CA VAL A 61 25.93 17.09 0.25
C VAL A 61 27.44 16.98 0.15
N ASP A 62 27.96 16.98 -1.08
CA ASP A 62 29.38 16.75 -1.35
C ASP A 62 29.95 15.53 -0.58
N GLY A 63 29.14 14.45 -0.48
CA GLY A 63 29.49 13.20 0.20
C GLY A 63 29.28 13.19 1.72
N VAL A 64 28.80 14.28 2.33
CA VAL A 64 28.53 14.38 3.77
C VAL A 64 27.03 14.34 4.03
N ASP A 65 26.58 13.58 5.03
CA ASP A 65 25.18 13.55 5.43
C ASP A 65 24.69 14.95 5.82
N CYS A 66 23.61 15.43 5.20
CA CYS A 66 23.13 16.80 5.39
C CYS A 66 22.73 17.11 6.84
N ARG A 67 22.43 16.09 7.67
CA ARG A 67 22.10 16.25 9.09
C ARG A 67 23.28 16.75 9.93
N LEU A 68 24.49 16.62 9.40
CA LEU A 68 25.73 17.10 10.00
C LEU A 68 26.12 18.50 9.50
N LEU A 69 25.31 19.12 8.64
CA LEU A 69 25.59 20.38 7.98
C LEU A 69 24.53 21.44 8.32
N ASP A 70 24.94 22.70 8.29
CA ASP A 70 24.01 23.81 8.33
C ASP A 70 23.19 23.89 7.04
N GLU A 71 21.93 24.31 7.12
CA GLU A 71 21.05 24.47 5.95
C GLU A 71 21.58 25.46 4.91
N GLY A 72 22.41 26.41 5.35
CA GLY A 72 23.07 27.40 4.50
C GLY A 72 24.37 26.91 3.87
N ALA A 73 24.82 25.68 4.14
CA ALA A 73 26.07 25.17 3.60
C ALA A 73 26.01 25.10 2.05
N PRO A 74 27.05 25.58 1.35
CA PRO A 74 27.13 25.47 -0.09
C PRO A 74 27.23 24.00 -0.52
N ALA A 75 26.87 23.73 -1.77
CA ALA A 75 26.93 22.39 -2.35
C ALA A 75 27.36 22.47 -3.80
N ASN A 76 28.22 21.55 -4.24
CA ASN A 76 28.45 21.29 -5.65
C ASN A 76 27.56 20.14 -6.12
N GLU A 77 27.35 19.17 -5.23
CA GLU A 77 26.61 17.95 -5.46
C GLU A 77 25.66 17.62 -4.30
N VAL A 78 24.46 17.15 -4.64
CA VAL A 78 23.47 16.67 -3.69
C VAL A 78 22.95 15.31 -4.16
N ASP A 79 23.10 14.28 -3.32
CA ASP A 79 22.55 12.95 -3.58
C ASP A 79 21.30 12.73 -2.75
N LEU A 80 20.18 12.46 -3.40
CA LEU A 80 18.93 12.10 -2.73
C LEU A 80 18.61 10.63 -3.00
N LEU A 81 18.49 9.86 -1.93
CA LEU A 81 18.20 8.43 -2.00
C LEU A 81 17.14 7.98 -0.99
N PRO A 82 16.25 7.05 -1.36
CA PRO A 82 15.43 6.34 -0.40
C PRO A 82 16.30 5.35 0.40
N VAL A 83 16.15 5.33 1.73
CA VAL A 83 16.85 4.38 2.63
C VAL A 83 15.94 3.36 3.31
N ASN A 84 14.64 3.60 3.26
CA ASN A 84 13.62 2.59 3.54
C ASN A 84 12.72 2.49 2.30
N HIS A 85 11.51 1.92 2.44
CA HIS A 85 10.47 2.07 1.40
C HIS A 85 10.12 3.56 1.10
N GLY A 86 10.80 4.53 1.73
CA GLY A 86 11.15 5.82 1.14
C GLY A 86 9.97 6.55 0.52
N GLY A 87 9.20 7.24 1.38
CA GLY A 87 8.10 8.09 0.93
C GLY A 87 6.76 7.39 0.84
N VAL A 88 6.60 6.26 1.53
CA VAL A 88 5.26 5.76 1.81
C VAL A 88 4.73 6.55 3.00
N GLU A 89 3.83 7.49 2.72
CA GLU A 89 2.98 8.03 3.77
C GLU A 89 2.25 6.85 4.42
N PHE A 90 2.20 6.85 5.74
CA PHE A 90 1.52 5.83 6.52
C PHE A 90 0.17 6.36 6.93
N ARG A 91 -0.89 5.60 6.66
CA ARG A 91 -2.22 5.85 7.17
C ARG A 91 -2.54 4.84 8.25
N PHE A 92 -2.51 5.31 9.49
CA PHE A 92 -3.01 4.54 10.63
C PHE A 92 -4.54 4.58 10.61
N VAL A 93 -5.14 3.42 10.40
CA VAL A 93 -6.59 3.26 10.37
C VAL A 93 -7.08 3.00 11.79
N THR A 94 -8.06 3.78 12.23
CA THR A 94 -8.72 3.56 13.53
C THR A 94 -9.87 2.56 13.40
N TRP A 95 -10.34 2.01 14.51
CA TRP A 95 -11.55 1.17 14.50
C TRP A 95 -12.78 1.91 13.94
N ASN A 96 -12.91 3.22 14.20
CA ASN A 96 -13.99 4.02 13.62
C ASN A 96 -13.89 4.11 12.09
N ASP A 97 -12.67 4.24 11.55
CA ASP A 97 -12.46 4.23 10.10
C ASP A 97 -12.84 2.87 9.48
N VAL A 98 -12.53 1.77 10.17
CA VAL A 98 -12.96 0.42 9.77
C VAL A 98 -14.48 0.32 9.75
N GLU A 99 -15.17 0.72 10.82
CA GLU A 99 -16.64 0.66 10.89
C GLU A 99 -17.31 1.51 9.81
N GLU A 100 -16.76 2.68 9.52
CA GLU A 100 -17.20 3.56 8.44
C GLU A 100 -17.03 2.88 7.07
N ALA A 101 -15.85 2.29 6.82
CA ALA A 101 -15.57 1.57 5.58
C ALA A 101 -16.51 0.37 5.39
N ILE A 102 -16.73 -0.42 6.45
CA ILE A 102 -17.67 -1.54 6.43
C ILE A 102 -19.10 -1.06 6.13
N ARG A 103 -19.55 0.05 6.73
CA ARG A 103 -20.89 0.60 6.45
C ARG A 103 -21.04 0.94 4.97
N ARG A 104 -20.07 1.66 4.39
CA ARG A 104 -20.08 2.02 2.96
C ARG A 104 -20.11 0.80 2.04
N ILE A 105 -19.37 -0.26 2.39
CA ILE A 105 -19.36 -1.50 1.61
C ILE A 105 -20.71 -2.22 1.73
N ALA A 106 -21.25 -2.34 2.95
CA ALA A 106 -22.55 -2.96 3.17
C ALA A 106 -23.67 -2.24 2.41
N ASP A 107 -23.68 -0.90 2.44
CA ASP A 107 -24.65 -0.07 1.71
C ASP A 107 -24.57 -0.33 0.19
N LYS A 108 -23.35 -0.42 -0.37
CA LYS A 108 -23.14 -0.75 -1.79
C LYS A 108 -23.65 -2.16 -2.15
N ILE A 109 -23.42 -3.14 -1.28
CA ILE A 109 -23.91 -4.51 -1.48
C ILE A 109 -25.43 -4.53 -1.42
N GLN A 110 -26.04 -3.91 -0.42
CA GLN A 110 -27.49 -3.85 -0.23
C GLN A 110 -28.20 -3.16 -1.40
N ALA A 111 -27.62 -2.08 -1.92
CA ALA A 111 -28.12 -1.36 -3.09
C ALA A 111 -27.97 -2.15 -4.41
N SER A 112 -27.12 -3.18 -4.43
CA SER A 112 -26.94 -4.05 -5.60
C SER A 112 -27.92 -5.23 -5.61
N SER A 113 -28.00 -5.93 -6.75
CA SER A 113 -28.76 -7.18 -6.89
C SER A 113 -28.08 -8.38 -6.23
N PHE A 114 -26.83 -8.25 -5.81
CA PHE A 114 -26.07 -9.32 -5.18
C PHE A 114 -26.50 -9.50 -3.71
N LYS A 115 -26.95 -10.71 -3.36
CA LYS A 115 -27.39 -11.07 -2.00
C LYS A 115 -26.53 -12.22 -1.47
N PRO A 116 -25.37 -11.93 -0.86
CA PRO A 116 -24.44 -12.97 -0.43
C PRO A 116 -25.06 -13.89 0.62
N GLU A 117 -24.77 -15.18 0.49
CA GLU A 117 -25.20 -16.24 1.40
C GLU A 117 -24.06 -16.69 2.32
N VAL A 118 -22.81 -16.49 1.88
CA VAL A 118 -21.61 -16.84 2.64
C VAL A 118 -20.58 -15.74 2.49
N ILE A 119 -19.88 -15.45 3.58
CA ILE A 119 -18.66 -14.65 3.56
C ILE A 119 -17.45 -15.58 3.65
N VAL A 120 -16.46 -15.35 2.80
CA VAL A 120 -15.15 -16.00 2.90
C VAL A 120 -14.09 -14.94 3.13
N GLY A 121 -13.46 -14.94 4.29
CA GLY A 121 -12.34 -14.05 4.61
C GLY A 121 -11.01 -14.61 4.12
N VAL A 122 -10.20 -13.78 3.45
CA VAL A 122 -8.80 -14.11 3.15
C VAL A 122 -7.96 -13.86 4.40
N MET A 123 -7.36 -14.91 4.94
CA MET A 123 -6.48 -14.77 6.11
C MET A 123 -5.16 -14.10 5.71
N ARG A 124 -4.64 -13.20 6.55
CA ARG A 124 -5.17 -12.83 7.88
C ARG A 124 -6.10 -11.61 7.81
N GLY A 125 -5.83 -10.68 6.90
CA GLY A 125 -6.44 -9.36 6.84
C GLY A 125 -7.96 -9.36 6.71
N GLY A 126 -8.50 -10.23 5.86
CA GLY A 126 -9.93 -10.37 5.60
C GLY A 126 -10.79 -10.95 6.72
N ILE A 127 -10.19 -11.46 7.82
CA ILE A 127 -10.95 -12.06 8.93
C ILE A 127 -11.85 -11.02 9.60
N ILE A 128 -11.29 -9.86 9.96
CA ILE A 128 -12.01 -8.82 10.70
C ILE A 128 -13.04 -8.13 9.82
N PRO A 129 -12.70 -7.65 8.60
CA PRO A 129 -13.69 -7.09 7.70
C PRO A 129 -14.80 -8.09 7.35
N GLY A 130 -14.44 -9.37 7.14
CA GLY A 130 -15.41 -10.44 6.86
C GLY A 130 -16.41 -10.61 8.00
N ARG A 131 -15.94 -10.66 9.26
CA ARG A 131 -16.85 -10.76 10.42
C ARG A 131 -17.75 -9.54 10.57
N LEU A 132 -17.22 -8.33 10.38
CA LEU A 132 -18.01 -7.09 10.52
C LEU A 132 -19.06 -6.93 9.41
N LEU A 133 -18.74 -7.35 8.18
CA LEU A 133 -19.72 -7.41 7.09
C LEU A 133 -20.80 -8.46 7.36
N ALA A 134 -20.42 -9.64 7.88
CA ALA A 134 -21.38 -10.69 8.21
C ALA A 134 -22.42 -10.21 9.22
N ASP A 135 -21.99 -9.47 10.24
CA ASP A 135 -22.87 -8.87 11.24
C ASP A 135 -23.89 -7.92 10.61
N ARG A 136 -23.40 -7.00 9.78
CA ARG A 136 -24.23 -5.95 9.16
C ARG A 136 -25.17 -6.48 8.08
N LEU A 137 -24.77 -7.53 7.38
CA LEU A 137 -25.56 -8.13 6.30
C LEU A 137 -26.47 -9.26 6.80
N GLY A 138 -26.36 -9.67 8.07
CA GLY A 138 -27.15 -10.77 8.64
C GLY A 138 -26.75 -12.13 8.06
N ILE A 139 -25.46 -12.35 7.82
CA ILE A 139 -24.93 -13.59 7.24
C ILE A 139 -24.29 -14.42 8.34
N GLU A 140 -24.78 -15.64 8.54
CA GLU A 140 -24.28 -16.54 9.58
C GLU A 140 -23.11 -17.41 9.10
N ASP A 141 -23.11 -17.78 7.82
CA ASP A 141 -22.09 -18.63 7.22
C ASP A 141 -20.81 -17.81 6.92
N ILE A 142 -19.77 -18.05 7.73
CA ILE A 142 -18.45 -17.42 7.58
C ILE A 142 -17.39 -18.51 7.44
N GLY A 143 -16.72 -18.52 6.29
CA GLY A 143 -15.54 -19.34 6.01
C GLY A 143 -14.27 -18.49 5.95
N VAL A 144 -13.11 -19.16 5.98
CA VAL A 144 -11.81 -18.51 5.77
C VAL A 144 -10.90 -19.38 4.91
N ILE A 145 -10.01 -18.73 4.16
CA ILE A 145 -8.90 -19.37 3.43
C ILE A 145 -7.60 -18.67 3.79
N GLU A 146 -6.46 -19.37 3.76
CA GLU A 146 -5.15 -18.71 3.89
C GLU A 146 -4.42 -18.74 2.56
N VAL A 147 -4.07 -17.56 2.05
CA VAL A 147 -3.23 -17.41 0.87
C VAL A 147 -1.91 -16.78 1.28
N LYS A 148 -0.80 -17.34 0.80
CA LYS A 148 0.54 -16.82 1.01
C LYS A 148 1.21 -16.52 -0.32
N LEU A 149 1.97 -15.44 -0.34
CA LEU A 149 2.84 -15.07 -1.46
C LEU A 149 4.26 -15.54 -1.11
N TYR A 150 4.91 -16.27 -2.01
CA TYR A 150 6.31 -16.64 -1.86
C TYR A 150 7.09 -16.36 -3.14
N ILE A 151 8.37 -16.06 -2.97
CA ILE A 151 9.32 -15.92 -4.06
C ILE A 151 10.04 -17.26 -4.21
N SER A 152 9.86 -17.90 -5.36
CA SER A 152 10.59 -19.14 -5.68
C SER A 152 12.04 -18.82 -6.04
N ALA A 153 12.99 -19.61 -5.51
CA ALA A 153 14.40 -19.49 -5.90
C ALA A 153 14.56 -19.64 -7.43
N GLY A 154 15.23 -18.66 -8.06
CA GLY A 154 15.46 -18.65 -9.50
C GLY A 154 14.29 -18.16 -10.36
N GLN A 155 13.18 -17.68 -9.77
CA GLN A 155 12.07 -17.10 -10.51
C GLN A 155 11.84 -15.64 -10.15
N ARG A 156 11.35 -14.86 -11.12
CA ARG A 156 10.93 -13.47 -10.90
C ARG A 156 9.46 -13.44 -10.50
N GLY A 157 9.17 -12.77 -9.38
CA GLY A 157 7.82 -12.46 -8.94
C GLY A 157 7.29 -13.38 -7.83
N GLU A 158 6.32 -12.86 -7.10
CA GLU A 158 5.60 -13.58 -6.06
C GLU A 158 4.56 -14.52 -6.67
N ARG A 159 4.43 -15.71 -6.08
CA ARG A 159 3.40 -16.68 -6.46
C ARG A 159 2.46 -16.93 -5.29
N PRO A 160 1.14 -16.69 -5.46
CA PRO A 160 0.17 -17.06 -4.46
C PRO A 160 0.00 -18.57 -4.41
N TYR A 161 -0.16 -19.13 -3.20
CA TYR A 161 -0.61 -20.50 -2.98
C TYR A 161 -1.58 -20.57 -1.82
N LEU A 162 -2.45 -21.57 -1.87
CA LEU A 162 -3.41 -21.86 -0.82
C LEU A 162 -2.72 -22.64 0.30
N ARG A 163 -2.50 -22.00 1.44
CA ARG A 163 -1.92 -22.63 2.63
C ARG A 163 -2.97 -23.33 3.47
N GLN A 164 -4.14 -22.72 3.59
CA GLN A 164 -5.30 -23.32 4.27
C GLN A 164 -6.50 -23.28 3.32
N PRO A 165 -7.04 -24.46 2.92
CA PRO A 165 -8.21 -24.52 2.07
C PRO A 165 -9.49 -24.18 2.83
N LEU A 166 -10.53 -23.84 2.06
CA LEU A 166 -11.86 -23.62 2.60
C LEU A 166 -12.46 -24.95 3.07
N THR A 167 -12.99 -24.97 4.28
CA THR A 167 -13.69 -26.13 4.88
C THR A 167 -15.21 -26.02 4.80
N LEU A 168 -15.73 -24.79 4.72
CA LEU A 168 -17.16 -24.52 4.58
C LEU A 168 -17.64 -24.82 3.15
N SER A 169 -18.76 -25.53 3.02
CA SER A 169 -19.35 -25.78 1.70
C SER A 169 -19.98 -24.51 1.12
N ILE A 170 -19.53 -24.12 -0.07
CA ILE A 170 -20.01 -22.96 -0.83
C ILE A 170 -20.65 -23.33 -2.17
N LYS A 171 -20.85 -24.63 -2.43
CA LYS A 171 -21.45 -25.09 -3.68
C LYS A 171 -22.83 -24.47 -3.87
N ASP A 172 -23.08 -23.94 -5.07
CA ASP A 172 -24.33 -23.28 -5.48
C ASP A 172 -24.71 -22.04 -4.64
N LYS A 173 -23.79 -21.53 -3.80
CA LYS A 173 -24.01 -20.33 -2.98
C LYS A 173 -23.42 -19.07 -3.63
N ARG A 174 -24.01 -17.91 -3.31
CA ARG A 174 -23.45 -16.57 -3.63
C ARG A 174 -22.43 -16.17 -2.56
N VAL A 175 -21.17 -16.10 -2.94
CA VAL A 175 -20.03 -15.90 -2.03
C VAL A 175 -19.53 -14.46 -2.10
N LEU A 176 -19.44 -13.80 -0.94
CA LEU A 176 -18.67 -12.57 -0.80
C LEU A 176 -17.28 -12.90 -0.26
N LEU A 177 -16.27 -12.82 -1.13
CA LEU A 177 -14.86 -12.96 -0.75
C LEU A 177 -14.34 -11.61 -0.24
N VAL A 178 -13.78 -11.60 0.98
CA VAL A 178 -13.40 -10.38 1.69
C VAL A 178 -11.92 -10.38 2.02
N ASP A 179 -11.23 -9.28 1.75
CA ASP A 179 -9.88 -8.98 2.21
C ASP A 179 -9.83 -7.56 2.82
N ASP A 180 -8.73 -7.14 3.43
CA ASP A 180 -8.62 -5.78 3.97
C ASP A 180 -8.15 -4.75 2.92
N VAL A 181 -7.17 -5.10 2.09
CA VAL A 181 -6.67 -4.24 1.00
C VAL A 181 -6.37 -5.02 -0.28
N SER A 182 -6.78 -4.46 -1.43
CA SER A 182 -6.28 -4.91 -2.73
C SER A 182 -5.10 -4.03 -3.15
N ASP A 183 -3.87 -4.50 -2.89
CA ASP A 183 -2.64 -3.80 -3.27
C ASP A 183 -2.21 -4.10 -4.71
N SER A 184 -1.55 -5.23 -4.95
CA SER A 184 -1.25 -5.70 -6.31
C SER A 184 -2.46 -6.38 -6.97
N GLY A 185 -3.39 -6.88 -6.16
CA GLY A 185 -4.54 -7.69 -6.58
C GLY A 185 -4.26 -9.19 -6.71
N LEU A 186 -3.01 -9.65 -6.56
CA LEU A 186 -2.62 -11.06 -6.79
C LEU A 186 -3.32 -12.03 -5.84
N THR A 187 -3.36 -11.71 -4.54
CA THR A 187 -4.00 -12.55 -3.51
C THR A 187 -5.48 -12.71 -3.79
N LEU A 188 -6.18 -11.61 -4.07
CA LEU A 188 -7.62 -11.61 -4.29
C LEU A 188 -7.99 -12.34 -5.58
N GLN A 189 -7.25 -12.10 -6.67
CA GLN A 189 -7.44 -12.82 -7.93
C GLN A 189 -7.25 -14.33 -7.76
N PHE A 190 -6.18 -14.75 -7.11
CA PHE A 190 -5.91 -16.18 -6.84
C PHE A 190 -7.00 -16.80 -5.97
N SER A 191 -7.47 -16.06 -4.97
CA SER A 191 -8.53 -16.52 -4.07
C SER A 191 -9.84 -16.79 -4.82
N VAL A 192 -10.23 -15.92 -5.76
CA VAL A 192 -11.40 -16.16 -6.63
C VAL A 192 -11.22 -17.42 -7.48
N GLN A 193 -10.04 -17.61 -8.07
CA GLN A 193 -9.74 -18.81 -8.86
C GLN A 193 -9.82 -20.08 -8.01
N ALA A 194 -9.24 -20.07 -6.81
CA ALA A 194 -9.27 -21.19 -5.89
C ALA A 194 -10.71 -21.52 -5.44
N LEU A 195 -11.52 -20.51 -5.08
CA LEU A 195 -12.91 -20.71 -4.65
C LEU A 195 -13.83 -21.15 -5.78
N SER A 196 -13.53 -20.80 -7.02
CA SER A 196 -14.31 -21.24 -8.19
C SER A 196 -14.32 -22.77 -8.35
N LEU A 197 -13.30 -23.46 -7.85
CA LEU A 197 -13.22 -24.93 -7.83
C LEU A 197 -14.25 -25.59 -6.90
N TYR A 198 -14.82 -24.84 -5.96
CA TYR A 198 -15.88 -25.30 -5.06
C TYR A 198 -17.28 -25.13 -5.65
N MET A 199 -17.38 -24.71 -6.91
CA MET A 199 -18.64 -24.53 -7.66
C MET A 199 -19.67 -23.61 -6.98
N PRO A 200 -19.30 -22.39 -6.52
CA PRO A 200 -20.29 -21.42 -6.07
C PRO A 200 -21.16 -20.94 -7.24
N ALA A 201 -22.37 -20.46 -6.94
CA ALA A 201 -23.25 -19.89 -7.96
C ALA A 201 -22.72 -18.55 -8.49
N GLU A 202 -22.12 -17.74 -7.62
CA GLU A 202 -21.51 -16.45 -7.95
C GLU A 202 -20.46 -16.11 -6.89
N ILE A 203 -19.36 -15.47 -7.30
CA ILE A 203 -18.38 -14.88 -6.39
C ILE A 203 -18.32 -13.39 -6.66
N LYS A 204 -18.45 -12.59 -5.60
CA LYS A 204 -18.14 -11.16 -5.58
C LYS A 204 -17.08 -10.88 -4.54
N THR A 205 -16.36 -9.77 -4.72
CA THR A 205 -15.20 -9.43 -3.92
C THR A 205 -15.38 -8.09 -3.20
N ALA A 206 -14.90 -8.01 -1.97
CA ALA A 206 -14.88 -6.77 -1.19
C ALA A 206 -13.56 -6.54 -0.47
N THR A 207 -13.06 -5.30 -0.48
CA THR A 207 -11.96 -4.88 0.39
C THR A 207 -12.25 -3.56 1.08
N LEU A 208 -11.61 -3.26 2.21
CA LEU A 208 -11.75 -1.92 2.81
C LEU A 208 -11.13 -0.87 1.90
N TYR A 209 -9.89 -1.12 1.49
CA TYR A 209 -9.12 -0.19 0.67
C TYR A 209 -8.61 -0.83 -0.61
N ILE A 210 -8.31 0.01 -1.60
CA ILE A 210 -7.61 -0.39 -2.82
C ILE A 210 -6.45 0.55 -3.09
N LYS A 211 -5.40 0.04 -3.75
CA LYS A 211 -4.34 0.88 -4.31
C LYS A 211 -4.68 1.28 -5.75
N PRO A 212 -4.24 2.46 -6.22
CA PRO A 212 -4.47 2.88 -7.61
C PRO A 212 -3.82 1.95 -8.64
N TRP A 213 -2.79 1.18 -8.24
CA TRP A 213 -2.06 0.25 -9.10
C TRP A 213 -2.55 -1.20 -9.01
N THR A 214 -3.63 -1.46 -8.27
CA THR A 214 -4.17 -2.83 -8.20
C THR A 214 -4.59 -3.31 -9.57
N LYS A 215 -4.20 -4.55 -9.90
CA LYS A 215 -4.60 -5.22 -11.15
C LYS A 215 -5.93 -5.95 -11.00
N TYR A 216 -6.41 -6.09 -9.76
CA TYR A 216 -7.69 -6.71 -9.45
C TYR A 216 -8.51 -5.76 -8.57
N VAL A 217 -9.39 -4.99 -9.23
CA VAL A 217 -10.32 -4.09 -8.53
C VAL A 217 -11.48 -4.94 -7.99
N PRO A 218 -11.72 -4.97 -6.66
CA PRO A 218 -12.85 -5.68 -6.09
C PRO A 218 -14.18 -5.07 -6.52
N ASP A 219 -15.24 -5.89 -6.52
CA ASP A 219 -16.60 -5.43 -6.84
C ASP A 219 -17.09 -4.34 -5.86
N TYR A 220 -16.64 -4.41 -4.61
CA TYR A 220 -16.96 -3.44 -3.57
C TYR A 220 -15.70 -2.99 -2.82
N TYR A 221 -15.53 -1.69 -2.63
CA TYR A 221 -14.49 -1.14 -1.75
C TYR A 221 -14.94 0.18 -1.13
N ALA A 222 -14.37 0.57 0.01
CA ALA A 222 -14.74 1.83 0.66
C ALA A 222 -14.01 3.03 0.06
N GLU A 223 -12.69 2.93 -0.10
CA GLU A 223 -11.84 4.06 -0.50
C GLU A 223 -10.59 3.58 -1.27
N GLN A 224 -10.12 4.40 -2.21
CA GLN A 224 -8.82 4.23 -2.87
C GLN A 224 -7.78 5.09 -2.15
N VAL A 225 -6.64 4.50 -1.77
CA VAL A 225 -5.58 5.16 -0.99
C VAL A 225 -4.21 4.91 -1.62
N ASN A 226 -3.29 5.86 -1.44
CA ASN A 226 -1.91 5.75 -1.94
C ASN A 226 -0.95 5.31 -0.82
N GLU A 227 -1.27 5.73 0.40
CA GLU A 227 -0.54 5.52 1.66
C GLU A 227 -0.51 4.06 2.06
N TRP A 228 0.59 3.61 2.67
CA TRP A 228 0.63 2.31 3.32
C TRP A 228 -0.36 2.32 4.48
N VAL A 229 -1.31 1.40 4.43
CA VAL A 229 -2.37 1.31 5.43
C VAL A 229 -1.87 0.44 6.57
N ILE A 230 -1.94 0.94 7.80
CA ILE A 230 -1.73 0.13 8.99
C ILE A 230 -3.09 -0.06 9.65
N PHE A 231 -3.59 -1.29 9.61
CA PHE A 231 -4.85 -1.65 10.25
C PHE A 231 -4.69 -1.84 11.76
N PRO A 232 -5.77 -1.67 12.55
CA PRO A 232 -5.72 -1.89 13.99
C PRO A 232 -5.21 -3.27 14.42
N TRP A 233 -5.40 -4.30 13.58
CA TRP A 233 -4.98 -5.67 13.83
C TRP A 233 -3.52 -5.98 13.47
N GLU A 234 -2.79 -5.02 12.89
CA GLU A 234 -1.41 -5.22 12.41
C GLU A 234 -0.41 -4.25 13.05
N THR A 235 -0.85 -3.35 13.94
CA THR A 235 0.00 -2.32 14.58
C THR A 235 1.26 -2.91 15.21
N GLU A 236 1.13 -4.02 15.95
CA GLU A 236 2.25 -4.70 16.61
C GLU A 236 3.19 -5.39 15.63
N GLU A 237 2.67 -5.90 14.52
CA GLU A 237 3.48 -6.49 13.44
C GLU A 237 4.30 -5.41 12.76
N PHE A 238 3.65 -4.30 12.41
CA PHE A 238 4.29 -3.10 11.89
C PHE A 238 5.39 -2.58 12.84
N GLU A 239 5.12 -2.46 14.14
CA GLU A 239 6.12 -2.00 15.11
C GLU A 239 7.34 -2.93 15.19
N ARG A 240 7.14 -4.25 15.19
CA ARG A 240 8.26 -5.22 15.21
C ARG A 240 9.11 -5.11 13.95
N GLU A 241 8.49 -5.07 12.77
CA GLU A 241 9.21 -4.99 11.50
C GLU A 241 9.94 -3.66 11.36
N TYR A 242 9.28 -2.56 11.72
CA TYR A 242 9.85 -1.21 11.62
C TYR A 242 10.99 -0.98 12.60
N ARG A 243 10.95 -1.55 13.83
CA ARG A 243 12.04 -1.43 14.81
C ARG A 243 13.24 -2.32 14.48
N THR A 244 13.03 -3.48 13.85
CA THR A 244 14.12 -4.40 13.49
C THR A 244 15.02 -3.84 12.37
N HIS A 245 14.53 -2.87 11.61
CA HIS A 245 15.25 -2.21 10.51
C HIS A 245 15.74 -0.79 10.86
N ARG A 246 15.82 -0.44 12.16
CA ARG A 246 16.44 0.81 12.66
C ARG A 246 17.75 0.56 13.37
#